data_AF-A0A0F8UDR5-F1
#
_entry.id   AF-A0A0F8UDR5-F1
#
_cell.length_a   1.000
_cell.length_b   1.000
_cell.length_c   1.000
_cell.angle_alpha   90.00
_cell.angle_beta   90.00
_cell.angle_gamma   90.00
#
_symmetry.space_group_name_H-M   'P 1'
#
loop_
_entity.id
_entity.type
_entity.pdbx_description
1 polymer ?
#
loop_
_entity_poly.entity_id
_entity_poly.type
_entity_poly.pdbx_seq_one_letter_code
_entity_poly.pdbx_strand_id
1 'polypeptide(L)'
;MDGMDVNESAAYYNFSNPTQVLYAVEIDDNSGATLESIQYGIDEAIQNGTVLVLYGHAITPTVNGDYQTSTSRLESILNYTYQKGGVFYRMEDLGNPSWMQSSPRFSTVTANFTVSTDSVLVGKAVAFVDYSVNQTAEQLDFGDNSANSSTATVTHTYTTPGTYTATLTVKNDVSSQSMTKTITVIQPTIPVANFTSDLTTGFAPLNVAFTDTSAGLPASWSWDFGDGSTSDNRNPTHTYSAGGSYNVNLTVSNEYGTDSKTAVIVVLQLPVADFSTSATGGYAPLSVTFTDCSQNATSRSWDVNNDGVADSTEAIFVYEYASAGTYTANLTAINANGTNSKTVQIIVDRRSSGGSSHSSGGGGGSPEPATNVKVKELSQAFITNGNPVKFNFPKNATAVLYLSFDSKKTVGKTTTIVEMLKNKSKLTPETPEGEVYNYLNIWVGNSGYATEKNIENAVVCFKIEKAWMKDKGIDQSSIILNRYSDKKWNPLPTKHSKDDEKYMYFTAETPGFSPFAITGEKTAKETVTEILPEPDTQDLEQNNTASEVEQEKTSMPGFEMIYCVIGLLGVFLYRRR
;
A
#
# COMPACT_ATOMS: atom_id res chain seq x y z
N MET A 1 -26.87 -17.61 -57.52
CA MET A 1 -26.96 -16.21 -57.07
C MET A 1 -25.60 -15.64 -57.30
N ASP A 2 -25.49 -14.54 -58.01
CA ASP A 2 -24.19 -13.95 -58.32
C ASP A 2 -23.86 -12.97 -57.19
N GLY A 3 -22.82 -13.27 -56.43
CA GLY A 3 -22.36 -12.41 -55.35
C GLY A 3 -21.66 -11.19 -55.92
N MET A 4 -21.95 -10.01 -55.36
CA MET A 4 -21.22 -8.79 -55.68
C MET A 4 -20.16 -8.58 -54.60
N ASP A 5 -18.90 -8.38 -55.02
CA ASP A 5 -17.81 -8.03 -54.11
C ASP A 5 -17.97 -6.55 -53.69
N VAL A 6 -17.85 -6.28 -52.39
CA VAL A 6 -18.32 -5.01 -51.79
C VAL A 6 -17.18 -4.18 -51.19
N ASN A 7 -15.97 -4.73 -51.11
CA ASN A 7 -14.72 -4.03 -50.82
C ASN A 7 -13.60 -4.75 -51.60
N GLU A 8 -12.56 -4.06 -52.08
CA GLU A 8 -11.50 -4.66 -52.94
C GLU A 8 -10.58 -5.70 -52.25
N SER A 9 -11.05 -6.33 -51.15
CA SER A 9 -10.44 -7.49 -50.50
C SER A 9 -11.46 -8.63 -50.43
N ALA A 10 -11.22 -9.70 -51.19
CA ALA A 10 -12.16 -10.76 -51.58
C ALA A 10 -12.66 -11.71 -50.46
N ALA A 11 -13.11 -11.16 -49.33
CA ALA A 11 -13.52 -11.93 -48.14
C ALA A 11 -15.04 -11.97 -47.92
N TYR A 12 -15.85 -11.25 -48.70
CA TYR A 12 -17.25 -10.97 -48.35
C TYR A 12 -18.18 -10.93 -49.56
N TYR A 13 -19.30 -11.66 -49.47
CA TYR A 13 -20.31 -11.72 -50.51
C TYR A 13 -21.71 -11.43 -49.94
N ASN A 14 -22.42 -10.49 -50.58
CA ASN A 14 -23.82 -10.23 -50.30
C ASN A 14 -24.71 -11.06 -51.23
N PHE A 15 -25.45 -12.02 -50.66
CA PHE A 15 -26.48 -12.77 -51.37
C PHE A 15 -27.87 -12.26 -50.97
N SER A 16 -28.49 -11.50 -51.86
CA SER A 16 -29.83 -10.92 -51.66
C SER A 16 -30.93 -11.79 -52.28
N ASN A 17 -31.87 -12.23 -51.44
CA ASN A 17 -33.13 -12.88 -51.83
C ASN A 17 -34.28 -12.07 -51.17
N PRO A 18 -35.53 -12.06 -51.69
CA PRO A 18 -36.54 -11.09 -51.25
C PRO A 18 -37.13 -11.34 -49.84
N THR A 19 -36.61 -12.32 -49.09
CA THR A 19 -37.07 -12.66 -47.73
C THR A 19 -35.93 -12.80 -46.70
N GLN A 20 -34.67 -12.76 -47.12
CA GLN A 20 -33.48 -12.83 -46.26
C GLN A 20 -32.27 -12.31 -47.02
N VAL A 21 -31.47 -11.48 -46.36
CA VAL A 21 -30.08 -11.24 -46.77
C VAL A 21 -29.23 -12.35 -46.17
N LEU A 22 -28.19 -12.79 -46.86
CA LEU A 22 -27.22 -13.74 -46.35
C LEU A 22 -25.81 -13.19 -46.59
N TYR A 23 -25.02 -13.11 -45.53
CA TYR A 23 -23.64 -12.65 -45.60
C TYR A 23 -22.71 -13.86 -45.51
N ALA A 24 -21.97 -14.10 -46.58
CA ALA A 24 -20.98 -15.17 -46.65
C ALA A 24 -19.58 -14.59 -46.51
N VAL A 25 -18.75 -15.21 -45.67
CA VAL A 25 -17.35 -14.85 -45.48
C VAL A 25 -16.47 -16.04 -45.84
N GLU A 26 -15.53 -15.82 -46.76
CA GLU A 26 -14.56 -16.83 -47.17
C GLU A 26 -13.43 -16.91 -46.14
N ILE A 27 -13.14 -18.13 -45.66
CA ILE A 27 -12.16 -18.37 -44.59
C ILE A 27 -10.94 -19.17 -45.07
N ASP A 28 -10.65 -19.21 -46.37
CA ASP A 28 -9.43 -19.82 -46.91
C ASP A 28 -8.18 -19.05 -46.46
N ASP A 29 -7.16 -19.75 -45.98
CA ASP A 29 -5.88 -19.13 -45.61
C ASP A 29 -5.10 -18.61 -46.83
N ASN A 30 -5.35 -19.17 -48.02
CA ASN A 30 -4.70 -18.77 -49.28
C ASN A 30 -5.45 -17.65 -50.04
N SER A 31 -6.62 -17.21 -49.57
CA SER A 31 -7.39 -16.10 -50.15
C SER A 31 -6.69 -14.74 -50.11
N GLY A 32 -5.67 -14.59 -49.26
CA GLY A 32 -5.04 -13.30 -48.96
C GLY A 32 -5.87 -12.38 -48.06
N ALA A 33 -7.10 -12.77 -47.67
CA ALA A 33 -7.90 -12.04 -46.69
C ALA A 33 -7.19 -11.99 -45.33
N THR A 34 -7.18 -10.83 -44.67
CA THR A 34 -6.62 -10.68 -43.33
C THR A 34 -7.64 -11.06 -42.27
N LEU A 35 -7.18 -11.39 -41.06
CA LEU A 35 -8.11 -11.63 -39.94
C LEU A 35 -8.94 -10.37 -39.62
N GLU A 36 -8.36 -9.18 -39.79
CA GLU A 36 -9.04 -7.89 -39.62
C GLU A 36 -10.17 -7.68 -40.64
N SER A 37 -9.96 -8.02 -41.93
CA SER A 37 -11.02 -7.90 -42.95
C SER A 37 -12.17 -8.88 -42.70
N ILE A 38 -11.86 -10.08 -42.19
CA ILE A 38 -12.85 -11.07 -41.76
C ILE A 38 -13.64 -10.58 -40.54
N GLN A 39 -12.97 -10.03 -39.53
CA GLN A 39 -13.61 -9.44 -38.34
C GLN A 39 -14.53 -8.27 -38.70
N TYR A 40 -14.13 -7.41 -39.64
CA TYR A 40 -14.98 -6.33 -40.14
C TYR A 40 -16.26 -6.85 -40.80
N GLY A 41 -16.17 -7.88 -41.65
CA GLY A 41 -17.34 -8.52 -42.25
C GLY A 41 -18.27 -9.19 -41.24
N ILE A 42 -17.72 -9.72 -40.14
CA ILE A 42 -18.50 -10.28 -39.01
C ILE A 42 -19.27 -9.17 -38.27
N ASP A 43 -18.61 -8.04 -37.98
CA ASP A 43 -19.24 -6.92 -37.28
C ASP A 43 -20.37 -6.28 -38.09
N GLU A 44 -20.17 -6.08 -39.40
CA GLU A 44 -21.22 -5.63 -40.34
C GLU A 44 -22.39 -6.63 -40.41
N ALA A 45 -22.12 -7.94 -40.46
CA ALA A 45 -23.18 -8.95 -40.48
C ALA A 45 -24.01 -8.92 -39.18
N ILE A 46 -23.36 -8.81 -38.01
CA ILE A 46 -24.03 -8.75 -36.71
C ILE A 46 -24.86 -7.45 -36.58
N GLN A 47 -24.32 -6.30 -36.98
CA GLN A 47 -25.03 -5.02 -36.93
C GLN A 47 -26.33 -5.04 -37.73
N ASN A 48 -26.36 -5.76 -38.85
CA ASN A 48 -27.52 -5.90 -39.73
C ASN A 48 -28.45 -7.09 -39.35
N GLY A 49 -28.27 -7.71 -38.18
CA GLY A 49 -29.07 -8.88 -37.75
C GLY A 49 -28.88 -10.11 -38.64
N THR A 50 -27.74 -10.18 -39.33
CA THR A 50 -27.33 -11.15 -40.36
C THR A 50 -27.23 -12.60 -39.86
N VAL A 51 -27.67 -13.61 -40.61
CA VAL A 51 -27.04 -14.95 -40.52
C VAL A 51 -25.69 -14.91 -41.24
N LEU A 52 -24.61 -15.17 -40.50
CA LEU A 52 -23.25 -15.30 -41.03
C LEU A 52 -23.00 -16.74 -41.49
N VAL A 53 -22.50 -16.91 -42.71
CA VAL A 53 -22.11 -18.21 -43.27
C VAL A 53 -20.62 -18.20 -43.58
N LEU A 54 -19.83 -18.99 -42.87
CA LEU A 54 -18.45 -19.22 -43.28
C LEU A 54 -18.41 -20.34 -44.31
N TYR A 55 -17.69 -20.13 -45.41
CA TYR A 55 -17.36 -21.21 -46.33
C TYR A 55 -15.85 -21.34 -46.51
N GLY A 56 -15.42 -22.60 -46.53
CA GLY A 56 -14.05 -23.05 -46.74
C GLY A 56 -14.10 -24.51 -47.15
N HIS A 57 -13.21 -24.95 -48.04
CA HIS A 57 -13.37 -26.23 -48.74
C HIS A 57 -12.73 -27.41 -47.98
N ALA A 58 -11.74 -27.16 -47.11
CA ALA A 58 -11.24 -28.14 -46.14
C ALA A 58 -10.55 -27.46 -44.94
N ILE A 59 -10.75 -28.01 -43.74
CA ILE A 59 -10.08 -27.59 -42.50
C ILE A 59 -8.92 -28.55 -42.22
N THR A 60 -7.73 -28.02 -41.91
CA THR A 60 -6.53 -28.83 -41.64
C THR A 60 -5.69 -28.28 -40.48
N PRO A 61 -4.81 -29.10 -39.85
CA PRO A 61 -3.85 -28.58 -38.86
C PRO A 61 -2.74 -27.69 -39.45
N THR A 62 -2.50 -27.78 -40.77
CA THR A 62 -1.45 -27.05 -41.50
C THR A 62 -1.90 -26.79 -42.94
N VAL A 63 -1.93 -25.53 -43.35
CA VAL A 63 -2.38 -25.09 -44.69
C VAL A 63 -1.49 -25.68 -45.79
N ASN A 64 -2.06 -26.44 -46.73
CA ASN A 64 -1.38 -26.85 -47.96
C ASN A 64 -2.36 -27.09 -49.13
N GLY A 65 -2.37 -26.15 -50.07
CA GLY A 65 -3.18 -26.19 -51.29
C GLY A 65 -4.29 -25.15 -51.30
N ASP A 66 -4.69 -24.75 -52.50
CA ASP A 66 -5.75 -23.77 -52.74
C ASP A 66 -7.04 -24.21 -52.01
N TYR A 67 -7.71 -23.29 -51.31
CA TYR A 67 -8.94 -23.53 -50.54
C TYR A 67 -8.80 -24.37 -49.24
N GLN A 68 -7.81 -24.08 -48.39
CA GLN A 68 -7.64 -24.71 -47.08
C GLN A 68 -7.55 -23.71 -45.91
N THR A 69 -8.18 -24.04 -44.79
CA THR A 69 -8.15 -23.25 -43.56
C THR A 69 -7.44 -24.00 -42.43
N SER A 70 -6.50 -23.34 -41.76
CA SER A 70 -5.87 -23.84 -40.54
C SER A 70 -6.84 -23.84 -39.35
N THR A 71 -6.76 -24.86 -38.49
CA THR A 71 -7.57 -24.94 -37.28
C THR A 71 -7.45 -23.70 -36.39
N SER A 72 -6.25 -23.12 -36.25
CA SER A 72 -6.00 -21.92 -35.43
C SER A 72 -6.62 -20.63 -36.00
N ARG A 73 -6.62 -20.45 -37.33
CA ARG A 73 -7.36 -19.36 -38.01
C ARG A 73 -8.86 -19.51 -37.76
N LEU A 74 -9.41 -20.72 -37.91
CA LEU A 74 -10.82 -21.00 -37.67
C LEU A 74 -11.23 -20.76 -36.21
N GLU A 75 -10.46 -21.27 -35.24
CA GLU A 75 -10.69 -21.03 -33.80
C GLU A 75 -10.71 -19.53 -33.46
N SER A 76 -9.78 -18.76 -34.04
CA SER A 76 -9.71 -17.31 -33.83
C SER A 76 -10.97 -16.59 -34.35
N ILE A 77 -11.49 -17.01 -35.51
CA ILE A 77 -12.70 -16.46 -36.13
C ILE A 77 -13.96 -16.84 -35.35
N LEU A 78 -14.08 -18.10 -34.94
CA LEU A 78 -15.22 -18.59 -34.15
C LEU A 78 -15.29 -17.91 -32.79
N ASN A 79 -14.16 -17.82 -32.07
CA ASN A 79 -14.08 -17.15 -30.77
C ASN A 79 -14.48 -15.67 -30.87
N TYR A 80 -14.01 -14.95 -31.89
CA TYR A 80 -14.41 -13.57 -32.14
C TYR A 80 -15.92 -13.44 -32.40
N THR A 81 -16.46 -14.31 -33.26
CA THR A 81 -17.89 -14.32 -33.61
C THR A 81 -18.77 -14.53 -32.37
N TYR A 82 -18.44 -15.50 -31.51
CA TYR A 82 -19.15 -15.73 -30.26
C TYR A 82 -19.03 -14.56 -29.28
N GLN A 83 -17.86 -13.92 -29.15
CA GLN A 83 -17.67 -12.74 -28.30
C GLN A 83 -18.52 -11.54 -28.74
N LYS A 84 -18.81 -11.41 -30.04
CA LYS A 84 -19.71 -10.39 -30.59
C LYS A 84 -21.20 -10.79 -30.56
N GLY A 85 -21.54 -11.96 -30.01
CA GLY A 85 -22.91 -12.46 -29.94
C GLY A 85 -23.45 -13.02 -31.27
N GLY A 86 -22.58 -13.26 -32.25
CA GLY A 86 -22.95 -13.87 -33.52
C GLY A 86 -23.24 -15.38 -33.37
N VAL A 87 -24.13 -15.90 -34.22
CA VAL A 87 -24.45 -17.32 -34.30
C VAL A 87 -23.81 -17.91 -35.55
N PHE A 88 -23.08 -19.01 -35.39
CA PHE A 88 -22.40 -19.72 -36.46
C PHE A 88 -23.24 -20.87 -37.02
N TYR A 89 -23.28 -21.00 -38.35
CA TYR A 89 -23.86 -22.14 -39.06
C TYR A 89 -22.83 -22.70 -40.05
N ARG A 90 -22.69 -24.03 -40.12
CA ARG A 90 -21.94 -24.66 -41.21
C ARG A 90 -22.82 -24.67 -42.45
N MET A 91 -22.24 -24.69 -43.65
CA MET A 91 -23.02 -24.75 -44.90
C MET A 91 -23.97 -25.97 -44.97
N GLU A 92 -23.58 -27.08 -44.34
CA GLU A 92 -24.42 -28.30 -44.22
C GLU A 92 -25.65 -28.10 -43.33
N ASP A 93 -25.60 -27.21 -42.34
CA ASP A 93 -26.74 -26.86 -41.47
C ASP A 93 -27.78 -25.98 -42.19
N LEU A 94 -27.43 -25.41 -43.36
CA LEU A 94 -28.27 -24.49 -44.15
C LEU A 94 -29.09 -25.18 -45.26
N GLY A 95 -28.95 -26.50 -45.42
CA GLY A 95 -29.95 -27.34 -46.11
C GLY A 95 -30.14 -27.15 -47.62
N ASN A 96 -29.23 -26.49 -48.35
CA ASN A 96 -29.31 -26.36 -49.82
C ASN A 96 -28.46 -27.44 -50.54
N PRO A 97 -29.07 -28.46 -51.18
CA PRO A 97 -28.32 -29.55 -51.81
C PRO A 97 -27.51 -29.11 -53.04
N SER A 98 -27.85 -27.96 -53.64
CA SER A 98 -27.24 -27.44 -54.87
C SER A 98 -25.77 -27.03 -54.72
N TRP A 99 -25.31 -26.84 -53.47
CA TRP A 99 -23.95 -26.42 -53.13
C TRP A 99 -23.10 -27.55 -52.54
N MET A 100 -23.70 -28.73 -52.32
CA MET A 100 -22.97 -29.95 -51.97
C MET A 100 -22.43 -30.60 -53.25
N GLN A 101 -21.11 -30.55 -53.48
CA GLN A 101 -20.52 -31.37 -54.55
C GLN A 101 -20.78 -32.87 -54.26
N SER A 102 -21.31 -33.57 -55.25
CA SER A 102 -21.66 -34.98 -55.14
C SER A 102 -20.42 -35.89 -55.22
N SER A 103 -19.78 -36.13 -54.08
CA SER A 103 -19.01 -37.36 -53.83
C SER A 103 -18.71 -37.55 -52.34
N PRO A 104 -19.14 -38.66 -51.70
CA PRO A 104 -18.69 -38.99 -50.35
C PRO A 104 -17.25 -39.50 -50.44
N ARG A 105 -16.28 -38.58 -50.34
CA ARG A 105 -14.97 -38.98 -49.81
C ARG A 105 -15.16 -39.15 -48.32
N PHE A 106 -15.29 -40.40 -47.89
CA PHE A 106 -15.24 -40.75 -46.47
C PHE A 106 -13.93 -40.19 -45.89
N SER A 107 -14.04 -39.07 -45.18
CA SER A 107 -12.91 -38.38 -44.57
C SER A 107 -12.37 -39.23 -43.44
N THR A 108 -11.04 -39.22 -43.28
CA THR A 108 -10.42 -39.80 -42.09
C THR A 108 -10.89 -39.02 -40.87
N VAL A 109 -11.25 -39.72 -39.80
CA VAL A 109 -11.50 -39.09 -38.50
C VAL A 109 -10.26 -38.34 -38.03
N THR A 110 -10.47 -37.20 -37.38
CA THR A 110 -9.41 -36.46 -36.68
C THR A 110 -9.73 -36.41 -35.20
N ALA A 111 -8.92 -37.06 -34.37
CA ALA A 111 -9.04 -37.05 -32.92
C ALA A 111 -8.48 -35.74 -32.33
N ASN A 112 -9.29 -35.00 -31.59
CA ASN A 112 -8.87 -33.77 -30.91
C ASN A 112 -9.69 -33.53 -29.64
N PHE A 113 -9.06 -33.39 -28.48
CA PHE A 113 -9.76 -33.02 -27.24
C PHE A 113 -8.90 -32.13 -26.35
N THR A 114 -9.56 -31.38 -25.46
CA THR A 114 -8.91 -30.57 -24.43
C THR A 114 -9.23 -31.09 -23.04
N VAL A 115 -8.40 -30.70 -22.07
CA VAL A 115 -8.56 -30.99 -20.65
C VAL A 115 -8.48 -29.69 -19.86
N SER A 116 -9.25 -29.57 -18.77
CA SER A 116 -9.29 -28.33 -17.98
C SER A 116 -8.00 -28.02 -17.22
N THR A 117 -7.16 -29.04 -16.97
CA THR A 117 -5.83 -28.93 -16.37
C THR A 117 -5.01 -30.18 -16.68
N ASP A 118 -3.69 -30.07 -16.70
CA ASP A 118 -2.73 -31.17 -16.76
C ASP A 118 -2.21 -31.61 -15.37
N SER A 119 -2.52 -30.84 -14.32
CA SER A 119 -2.13 -31.11 -12.94
C SER A 119 -3.26 -30.79 -11.95
N VAL A 120 -3.59 -31.71 -11.06
CA VAL A 120 -4.78 -31.64 -10.21
C VAL A 120 -4.56 -32.29 -8.84
N LEU A 121 -5.23 -31.77 -7.80
CA LEU A 121 -5.27 -32.44 -6.49
C LEU A 121 -6.13 -33.69 -6.55
N VAL A 122 -5.71 -34.76 -5.87
CA VAL A 122 -6.51 -35.98 -5.70
C VAL A 122 -7.93 -35.65 -5.19
N GLY A 123 -8.95 -36.27 -5.79
CA GLY A 123 -10.35 -36.00 -5.46
C GLY A 123 -10.94 -34.71 -6.04
N LYS A 124 -10.23 -33.97 -6.90
CA LYS A 124 -10.80 -32.87 -7.70
C LYS A 124 -11.09 -33.34 -9.15
N ALA A 125 -12.09 -32.72 -9.75
CA ALA A 125 -12.55 -33.07 -11.09
C ALA A 125 -11.69 -32.41 -12.19
N VAL A 126 -11.46 -33.15 -13.28
CA VAL A 126 -10.90 -32.68 -14.54
C VAL A 126 -12.01 -32.77 -15.59
N ALA A 127 -12.25 -31.70 -16.35
CA ALA A 127 -13.17 -31.70 -17.46
C ALA A 127 -12.44 -32.07 -18.76
N PHE A 128 -13.09 -32.88 -19.59
CA PHE A 128 -12.63 -33.34 -20.89
C PHE A 128 -13.65 -32.88 -21.94
N VAL A 129 -13.20 -32.21 -23.00
CA VAL A 129 -14.06 -31.67 -24.06
C VAL A 129 -13.55 -32.13 -25.42
N ASP A 130 -14.38 -32.85 -26.16
CA ASP A 130 -14.08 -33.37 -27.49
C ASP A 130 -14.35 -32.30 -28.58
N TYR A 131 -13.40 -32.18 -29.49
CA TYR A 131 -13.41 -31.33 -30.69
C TYR A 131 -13.04 -32.15 -31.95
N SER A 132 -13.17 -33.47 -31.88
CA SER A 132 -12.91 -34.40 -32.98
C SER A 132 -13.90 -34.20 -34.13
N VAL A 133 -13.49 -34.54 -35.34
CA VAL A 133 -14.30 -34.40 -36.57
C VAL A 133 -14.38 -35.68 -37.39
N ASN A 134 -15.49 -35.82 -38.13
CA ASN A 134 -15.85 -36.93 -39.01
C ASN A 134 -16.09 -38.30 -38.32
N GLN A 135 -16.21 -38.32 -36.98
CA GLN A 135 -16.48 -39.51 -36.19
C GLN A 135 -17.96 -39.93 -36.22
N THR A 136 -18.23 -41.23 -36.13
CA THR A 136 -19.55 -41.80 -35.84
C THR A 136 -19.60 -42.50 -34.48
N ALA A 137 -18.44 -42.69 -33.82
CA ALA A 137 -18.34 -43.14 -32.44
C ALA A 137 -17.04 -42.62 -31.78
N GLU A 138 -17.12 -42.42 -30.47
CA GLU A 138 -16.06 -41.92 -29.60
C GLU A 138 -15.95 -42.78 -28.34
N GLN A 139 -14.75 -42.85 -27.76
CA GLN A 139 -14.49 -43.54 -26.50
C GLN A 139 -13.31 -42.87 -25.80
N LEU A 140 -13.54 -42.30 -24.61
CA LEU A 140 -12.52 -41.70 -23.75
C LEU A 140 -12.17 -42.67 -22.61
N ASP A 141 -10.93 -43.13 -22.60
CA ASP A 141 -10.30 -43.81 -21.47
C ASP A 141 -9.58 -42.75 -20.61
N PHE A 142 -9.82 -42.75 -19.29
CA PHE A 142 -9.20 -41.79 -18.37
C PHE A 142 -7.79 -42.21 -17.91
N GLY A 143 -7.36 -43.43 -18.23
CA GLY A 143 -6.03 -43.97 -17.93
C GLY A 143 -5.89 -44.62 -16.54
N ASP A 144 -6.96 -44.68 -15.74
CA ASP A 144 -6.97 -45.16 -14.35
C ASP A 144 -7.71 -46.50 -14.14
N ASN A 145 -8.18 -47.14 -15.22
CA ASN A 145 -9.06 -48.31 -15.23
C ASN A 145 -10.50 -48.07 -14.71
N SER A 146 -10.94 -46.81 -14.63
CA SER A 146 -12.36 -46.49 -14.47
C SER A 146 -13.17 -46.81 -15.74
N ALA A 147 -14.48 -46.63 -15.69
CA ALA A 147 -15.34 -46.86 -16.85
C ALA A 147 -15.16 -45.77 -17.90
N ASN A 148 -14.88 -46.16 -19.14
CA ASN A 148 -14.72 -45.25 -20.27
C ASN A 148 -15.99 -44.42 -20.54
N SER A 149 -15.81 -43.17 -20.98
CA SER A 149 -16.91 -42.33 -21.44
C SER A 149 -17.12 -42.44 -22.96
N SER A 150 -18.35 -42.16 -23.41
CA SER A 150 -18.75 -42.08 -24.81
C SER A 150 -19.62 -40.83 -25.04
N THR A 151 -19.22 -39.72 -24.41
CA THR A 151 -19.90 -38.41 -24.49
C THR A 151 -18.89 -37.29 -24.69
N ALA A 152 -19.14 -36.42 -25.67
CA ALA A 152 -18.26 -35.33 -26.12
C ALA A 152 -17.87 -34.31 -25.04
N THR A 153 -18.49 -34.30 -23.86
CA THR A 153 -18.02 -33.53 -22.70
C THR A 153 -18.31 -34.30 -21.41
N VAL A 154 -17.28 -34.50 -20.58
CA VAL A 154 -17.39 -35.28 -19.33
C VAL A 154 -16.43 -34.75 -18.27
N THR A 155 -16.79 -34.85 -17.00
CA THR A 155 -15.90 -34.61 -15.86
C THR A 155 -15.52 -35.93 -15.19
N HIS A 156 -14.24 -36.10 -14.87
CA HIS A 156 -13.73 -37.27 -14.16
C HIS A 156 -12.93 -36.86 -12.92
N THR A 157 -12.96 -37.70 -11.88
CA THR A 157 -12.28 -37.43 -10.61
C THR A 157 -11.36 -38.58 -10.26
N TYR A 158 -10.06 -38.33 -10.34
CA TYR A 158 -9.02 -39.30 -9.97
C TYR A 158 -8.91 -39.43 -8.45
N THR A 159 -9.05 -40.65 -7.95
CA THR A 159 -9.07 -40.98 -6.51
C THR A 159 -7.73 -41.42 -5.94
N THR A 160 -6.75 -41.67 -6.79
CA THR A 160 -5.38 -42.06 -6.40
C THR A 160 -4.36 -41.08 -6.99
N PRO A 161 -3.25 -40.80 -6.29
CA PRO A 161 -2.16 -39.99 -6.85
C PRO A 161 -1.37 -40.78 -7.90
N GLY A 162 -0.91 -40.11 -8.94
CA GLY A 162 -0.19 -40.74 -10.04
C GLY A 162 -0.20 -39.91 -11.32
N THR A 163 0.37 -40.45 -12.38
CA THR A 163 0.32 -39.87 -13.73
C THR A 163 -0.54 -40.77 -14.60
N TYR A 164 -1.62 -40.22 -15.16
CA TYR A 164 -2.59 -40.92 -15.98
C TYR A 164 -2.52 -40.43 -17.42
N THR A 165 -2.67 -41.34 -18.38
CA THR A 165 -2.70 -41.02 -19.81
C THR A 165 -4.13 -41.17 -20.31
N ALA A 166 -4.89 -40.08 -20.28
CA ALA A 166 -6.23 -40.07 -20.87
C ALA A 166 -6.11 -40.22 -22.39
N THR A 167 -6.92 -41.10 -22.98
CA THR A 167 -6.87 -41.46 -24.40
C THR A 167 -8.27 -41.36 -24.99
N LEU A 168 -8.50 -40.36 -25.84
CA LEU A 168 -9.70 -40.32 -26.67
C LEU A 168 -9.43 -41.11 -27.95
N THR A 169 -10.28 -42.09 -28.25
CA THR A 169 -10.31 -42.82 -29.52
C THR A 169 -11.61 -42.51 -30.25
N VAL A 170 -11.51 -41.99 -31.47
CA VAL A 170 -12.65 -41.77 -32.36
C VAL A 170 -12.56 -42.67 -33.59
N LYS A 171 -13.71 -42.98 -34.18
CA LYS A 171 -13.80 -43.82 -35.39
C LYS A 171 -15.00 -43.49 -36.25
N ASN A 172 -14.90 -43.84 -37.52
CA ASN A 172 -16.03 -44.03 -38.44
C ASN A 172 -15.85 -45.37 -39.18
N ASP A 173 -16.67 -45.64 -40.20
CA ASP A 173 -16.62 -46.89 -40.96
C ASP A 173 -15.35 -47.07 -41.82
N VAL A 174 -14.48 -46.06 -41.89
CA VAL A 174 -13.29 -46.01 -42.77
C VAL A 174 -11.98 -45.85 -42.01
N SER A 175 -11.94 -45.10 -40.91
CA SER A 175 -10.71 -44.95 -40.10
C SER A 175 -10.99 -44.78 -38.61
N SER A 176 -9.95 -45.02 -37.80
CA SER A 176 -9.92 -44.68 -36.38
C SER A 176 -8.61 -43.99 -36.04
N GLN A 177 -8.66 -43.02 -35.13
CA GLN A 177 -7.51 -42.30 -34.60
C GLN A 177 -7.69 -42.11 -33.09
N SER A 178 -6.58 -42.01 -32.36
CA SER A 178 -6.57 -41.61 -30.97
C SER A 178 -5.70 -40.37 -30.73
N MET A 179 -6.10 -39.55 -29.76
CA MET A 179 -5.26 -38.50 -29.14
C MET A 179 -5.06 -38.88 -27.66
N THR A 180 -3.94 -38.44 -27.07
CA THR A 180 -3.69 -38.60 -25.64
C THR A 180 -3.42 -37.26 -24.94
N LYS A 181 -3.72 -37.20 -23.63
CA LYS A 181 -3.36 -36.11 -22.72
C LYS A 181 -2.88 -36.71 -21.39
N THR A 182 -1.81 -36.17 -20.84
CA THR A 182 -1.26 -36.61 -19.55
C THR A 182 -1.85 -35.76 -18.42
N ILE A 183 -2.38 -36.41 -17.39
CA ILE A 183 -2.90 -35.78 -16.17
C ILE A 183 -2.05 -36.22 -14.99
N THR A 184 -1.49 -35.27 -14.24
CA THR A 184 -0.75 -35.54 -13.01
C THR A 184 -1.63 -35.26 -11.80
N VAL A 185 -1.92 -36.30 -11.02
CA VAL A 185 -2.76 -36.22 -9.82
C VAL A 185 -1.85 -36.26 -8.60
N ILE A 186 -1.81 -35.15 -7.87
CA ILE A 186 -0.94 -34.98 -6.70
C ILE A 186 -1.75 -35.08 -5.41
N GLN A 187 -1.15 -35.69 -4.39
CA GLN A 187 -1.62 -35.61 -3.01
C GLN A 187 -0.71 -34.65 -2.24
N PRO A 188 -1.25 -33.67 -1.50
CA PRO A 188 -0.44 -32.88 -0.58
C PRO A 188 0.21 -33.78 0.46
N THR A 189 1.47 -33.54 0.77
CA THR A 189 2.16 -34.20 1.89
C THR A 189 1.90 -33.42 3.18
N ILE A 190 2.40 -33.93 4.31
CA ILE A 190 2.64 -33.06 5.47
C ILE A 190 3.50 -31.88 4.98
N PRO A 191 3.21 -30.63 5.39
CA PRO A 191 4.03 -29.48 5.03
C PRO A 191 5.47 -29.65 5.49
N VAL A 192 6.41 -28.98 4.83
CA VAL A 192 7.78 -28.81 5.33
C VAL A 192 8.01 -27.33 5.52
N ALA A 193 8.10 -26.90 6.77
CA ALA A 193 8.17 -25.51 7.16
C ALA A 193 9.48 -24.87 6.71
N ASN A 194 9.40 -23.79 5.95
CA ASN A 194 10.57 -23.04 5.56
C ASN A 194 10.27 -21.55 5.35
N PHE A 195 11.23 -20.71 5.67
CA PHE A 195 11.15 -19.27 5.45
C PHE A 195 12.53 -18.61 5.37
N THR A 196 12.53 -17.40 4.82
CA THR A 196 13.64 -16.44 4.81
C THR A 196 13.19 -15.11 5.40
N SER A 197 14.14 -14.28 5.83
CA SER A 197 13.93 -12.85 6.11
C SER A 197 14.87 -11.98 5.27
N ASP A 198 14.48 -10.73 5.04
CA ASP A 198 15.32 -9.73 4.38
C ASP A 198 16.51 -9.28 5.25
N LEU A 199 16.29 -9.21 6.56
CA LEU A 199 17.28 -8.88 7.57
C LEU A 199 17.36 -10.00 8.62
N THR A 200 18.56 -10.27 9.11
CA THR A 200 18.82 -11.15 10.28
C THR A 200 19.46 -10.40 11.44
N THR A 201 19.98 -9.20 11.18
CA THR A 201 20.52 -8.31 12.20
C THR A 201 20.36 -6.83 11.81
N GLY A 202 20.23 -5.95 12.80
CA GLY A 202 20.10 -4.50 12.61
C GLY A 202 19.76 -3.78 13.91
N PHE A 203 19.70 -2.45 13.89
CA PHE A 203 19.41 -1.64 15.10
C PHE A 203 17.90 -1.45 15.33
N ALA A 204 17.48 -1.39 16.60
CA ALA A 204 16.12 -1.06 16.98
C ALA A 204 15.74 0.42 16.66
N PRO A 205 14.53 0.71 16.16
CA PRO A 205 13.50 -0.25 15.77
C PRO A 205 13.85 -0.93 14.43
N LEU A 206 13.83 -2.27 14.41
CA LEU A 206 14.18 -3.07 13.24
C LEU A 206 12.91 -3.65 12.60
N ASN A 207 12.54 -3.15 11.42
CA ASN A 207 11.49 -3.74 10.60
C ASN A 207 12.06 -4.84 9.71
N VAL A 208 11.47 -6.04 9.75
CA VAL A 208 11.91 -7.24 9.04
C VAL A 208 10.74 -7.80 8.23
N ALA A 209 10.98 -8.09 6.95
CA ALA A 209 10.03 -8.78 6.08
C ALA A 209 10.35 -10.27 6.04
N PHE A 210 9.33 -11.11 6.29
CA PHE A 210 9.43 -12.57 6.25
C PHE A 210 8.75 -13.12 5.00
N THR A 211 9.39 -14.13 4.39
CA THR A 211 8.86 -14.82 3.20
C THR A 211 8.76 -16.32 3.46
N ASP A 212 7.55 -16.86 3.37
CA ASP A 212 7.29 -18.29 3.37
C ASP A 212 7.89 -18.97 2.15
N THR A 213 8.65 -20.04 2.37
CA THR A 213 9.23 -20.92 1.36
C THR A 213 8.89 -22.39 1.62
N SER A 214 7.83 -22.64 2.40
CA SER A 214 7.41 -23.98 2.82
C SER A 214 6.91 -24.84 1.64
N ALA A 215 7.15 -26.14 1.72
CA ALA A 215 6.68 -27.14 0.77
C ALA A 215 5.45 -27.90 1.30
N GLY A 216 4.85 -28.76 0.46
CA GLY A 216 3.74 -29.64 0.85
C GLY A 216 2.35 -29.01 0.83
N LEU A 217 2.18 -27.87 0.15
CA LEU A 217 0.92 -27.11 0.04
C LEU A 217 0.28 -26.80 1.42
N PRO A 218 0.86 -25.86 2.19
CA PRO A 218 0.23 -25.32 3.39
C PRO A 218 -1.14 -24.70 3.10
N ALA A 219 -2.08 -24.89 4.01
CA ALA A 219 -3.39 -24.23 4.03
C ALA A 219 -3.45 -23.08 5.05
N SER A 220 -2.57 -23.06 6.05
CA SER A 220 -2.43 -21.98 7.04
C SER A 220 -0.99 -21.79 7.51
N TRP A 221 -0.72 -20.58 8.00
CA TRP A 221 0.56 -20.13 8.56
C TRP A 221 0.29 -19.57 9.95
N SER A 222 1.21 -19.75 10.88
CA SER A 222 1.20 -19.15 12.21
C SER A 222 2.62 -18.77 12.60
N TRP A 223 2.86 -17.47 12.68
CA TRP A 223 4.14 -16.88 13.07
C TRP A 223 4.11 -16.50 14.54
N ASP A 224 5.16 -16.86 15.27
CA ASP A 224 5.55 -16.28 16.54
C ASP A 224 6.87 -15.54 16.30
N PHE A 225 6.92 -14.23 16.56
CA PHE A 225 8.13 -13.43 16.34
C PHE A 225 9.11 -13.50 17.52
N GLY A 226 8.77 -14.20 18.61
CA GLY A 226 9.64 -14.38 19.78
C GLY A 226 9.68 -13.18 20.74
N ASP A 227 8.91 -12.13 20.47
CA ASP A 227 8.70 -10.97 21.36
C ASP A 227 7.28 -10.94 21.99
N GLY A 228 6.48 -11.98 21.73
CA GLY A 228 5.09 -12.09 22.18
C GLY A 228 4.05 -11.63 21.16
N SER A 229 4.47 -11.14 19.98
CA SER A 229 3.58 -10.85 18.85
C SER A 229 3.54 -11.99 17.83
N THR A 230 2.43 -12.09 17.10
CA THR A 230 2.14 -13.19 16.16
C THR A 230 1.52 -12.70 14.86
N SER A 231 1.45 -13.56 13.84
CA SER A 231 0.71 -13.28 12.60
C SER A 231 0.26 -14.57 11.90
N ASP A 232 -0.90 -14.55 11.25
CA ASP A 232 -1.39 -15.66 10.40
C ASP A 232 -1.17 -15.39 8.90
N ASN A 233 -0.58 -14.25 8.55
CA ASN A 233 -0.26 -13.89 7.17
C ASN A 233 0.86 -14.78 6.63
N ARG A 234 0.76 -15.20 5.35
CA ARG A 234 1.80 -15.99 4.69
C ARG A 234 3.18 -15.30 4.68
N ASN A 235 3.22 -14.01 4.34
CA ASN A 235 4.44 -13.20 4.24
C ASN A 235 4.28 -11.91 5.07
N PRO A 236 4.49 -11.95 6.39
CA PRO A 236 4.31 -10.79 7.26
C PRO A 236 5.55 -9.87 7.28
N THR A 237 5.33 -8.62 7.66
CA THR A 237 6.38 -7.71 8.13
C THR A 237 6.21 -7.46 9.62
N HIS A 238 7.30 -7.47 10.38
CA HIS A 238 7.28 -7.22 11.83
C HIS A 238 8.36 -6.23 12.27
N THR A 239 8.07 -5.39 13.26
CA THR A 239 8.99 -4.38 13.78
C THR A 239 9.37 -4.65 15.23
N TYR A 240 10.63 -5.02 15.46
CA TYR A 240 11.20 -5.18 16.79
C TYR A 240 11.61 -3.82 17.36
N SER A 241 10.95 -3.39 18.44
CA SER A 241 11.15 -2.06 19.04
C SER A 241 12.30 -1.96 20.05
N ALA A 242 12.81 -3.09 20.53
CA ALA A 242 13.87 -3.17 21.55
C ALA A 242 15.06 -4.02 21.06
N GLY A 243 16.22 -3.86 21.71
CA GLY A 243 17.36 -4.75 21.48
C GLY A 243 17.13 -6.13 22.10
N GLY A 244 17.56 -7.18 21.41
CA GLY A 244 17.34 -8.56 21.84
C GLY A 244 17.75 -9.59 20.80
N SER A 245 17.61 -10.87 21.16
CA SER A 245 17.74 -12.00 20.24
C SER A 245 16.41 -12.73 20.22
N TYR A 246 15.72 -12.70 19.09
CA TYR A 246 14.35 -13.16 18.94
C TYR A 246 14.30 -14.46 18.14
N ASN A 247 13.67 -15.49 18.69
CA ASN A 247 13.47 -16.77 18.02
C ASN A 247 12.15 -16.71 17.24
N VAL A 248 12.24 -16.44 15.94
CA VAL A 248 11.08 -16.41 15.04
C VAL A 248 10.73 -17.84 14.66
N ASN A 249 9.49 -18.25 14.93
CA ASN A 249 8.98 -19.57 14.59
C ASN A 249 7.81 -19.46 13.61
N LEU A 250 7.95 -20.08 12.44
CA LEU A 250 6.84 -20.32 11.52
C LEU A 250 6.34 -21.75 11.71
N THR A 251 5.05 -21.89 12.04
CA THR A 251 4.31 -23.15 11.95
C THR A 251 3.40 -23.11 10.72
N VAL A 252 3.44 -24.14 9.89
CA VAL A 252 2.55 -24.32 8.73
C VAL A 252 1.75 -25.60 8.87
N SER A 253 0.52 -25.61 8.36
CA SER A 253 -0.33 -26.81 8.40
C SER A 253 -1.25 -26.96 7.20
N ASN A 254 -1.63 -28.21 6.93
CA ASN A 254 -2.72 -28.60 6.04
C ASN A 254 -3.51 -29.77 6.67
N GLU A 255 -4.45 -30.37 5.95
CA GLU A 255 -5.27 -31.49 6.46
C GLU A 255 -4.48 -32.75 6.84
N TYR A 256 -3.25 -32.91 6.34
CA TYR A 256 -2.39 -34.06 6.59
C TYR A 256 -1.45 -33.88 7.78
N GLY A 257 -1.22 -32.64 8.24
CA GLY A 257 -0.41 -32.37 9.42
C GLY A 257 0.17 -30.96 9.50
N THR A 258 1.10 -30.80 10.45
CA THR A 258 1.77 -29.54 10.81
C THR A 258 3.28 -29.74 10.80
N ASP A 259 4.04 -28.73 10.41
CA ASP A 259 5.49 -28.65 10.63
C ASP A 259 5.89 -27.23 11.06
N SER A 260 7.06 -27.09 11.68
CA SER A 260 7.55 -25.80 12.20
C SER A 260 9.05 -25.59 12.01
N LYS A 261 9.43 -24.38 11.59
CA LYS A 261 10.83 -23.94 11.50
C LYS A 261 11.06 -22.73 12.41
N THR A 262 12.19 -22.73 13.10
CA THR A 262 12.67 -21.59 13.88
C THR A 262 13.93 -20.97 13.25
N ALA A 263 14.07 -19.64 13.30
CA ALA A 263 15.30 -18.91 12.98
C ALA A 263 15.49 -17.72 13.95
N VAL A 264 16.68 -17.12 13.99
CA VAL A 264 17.02 -16.05 14.95
C VAL A 264 17.17 -14.70 14.25
N ILE A 265 16.56 -13.66 14.83
CA ILE A 265 16.77 -12.24 14.49
C ILE A 265 17.50 -11.54 15.64
N VAL A 266 18.61 -10.85 15.35
CA VAL A 266 19.43 -10.15 16.35
C VAL A 266 19.28 -8.64 16.22
N VAL A 267 18.58 -8.03 17.18
CA VAL A 267 18.32 -6.60 17.21
C VAL A 267 19.31 -5.91 18.15
N LEU A 268 20.11 -5.02 17.59
CA LEU A 268 21.11 -4.23 18.30
C LEU A 268 20.47 -2.97 18.88
N GLN A 269 21.00 -2.49 20.02
CA GLN A 269 20.52 -1.28 20.67
C GLN A 269 21.69 -0.39 21.03
N LEU A 270 21.67 0.85 20.54
CA LEU A 270 22.63 1.89 20.93
C LEU A 270 22.37 2.36 22.37
N PRO A 271 23.39 2.87 23.07
CA PRO A 271 23.16 3.59 24.31
C PRO A 271 22.40 4.89 24.01
N VAL A 272 21.67 5.40 24.99
CA VAL A 272 21.05 6.73 24.95
C VAL A 272 21.74 7.57 26.01
N ALA A 273 22.55 8.54 25.59
CA ALA A 273 23.25 9.42 26.53
C ALA A 273 22.27 10.41 27.17
N ASP A 274 22.20 10.39 28.49
CA ASP A 274 21.40 11.35 29.24
C ASP A 274 22.07 11.72 30.56
N PHE A 275 21.84 12.93 31.03
CA PHE A 275 22.33 13.41 32.33
C PHE A 275 21.58 14.65 32.81
N SER A 276 21.74 14.90 34.11
CA SER A 276 21.34 16.12 34.80
C SER A 276 22.57 16.86 35.37
N THR A 277 22.42 18.16 35.61
CA THR A 277 23.43 19.00 36.27
C THR A 277 22.79 19.82 37.39
N SER A 278 23.54 20.10 38.45
CA SER A 278 23.06 20.94 39.56
C SER A 278 22.90 22.42 39.18
N ALA A 279 23.64 22.88 38.17
CA ALA A 279 23.57 24.23 37.63
C ALA A 279 24.02 24.25 36.16
N THR A 280 23.44 25.14 35.36
CA THR A 280 23.90 25.44 33.98
C THR A 280 24.58 26.80 33.85
N GLY A 281 24.77 27.50 34.98
CA GLY A 281 25.60 28.69 35.04
C GLY A 281 25.66 29.34 36.42
N GLY A 282 26.56 30.30 36.57
CA GLY A 282 26.86 30.97 37.84
C GLY A 282 28.16 31.78 37.73
N TYR A 283 28.77 32.10 38.86
CA TYR A 283 30.02 32.88 38.89
C TYR A 283 31.23 32.02 39.22
N ALA A 284 32.38 32.33 38.62
CA ALA A 284 33.66 31.70 38.95
C ALA A 284 34.06 31.93 40.44
N PRO A 285 34.66 30.93 41.11
CA PRO A 285 34.67 29.52 40.73
C PRO A 285 33.25 28.91 40.86
N LEU A 286 32.83 28.12 39.86
CA LEU A 286 31.53 27.45 39.84
C LEU A 286 31.69 25.94 39.94
N SER A 287 31.27 25.35 41.06
CA SER A 287 31.15 23.90 41.22
C SER A 287 29.82 23.40 40.64
N VAL A 288 29.87 22.42 39.74
CA VAL A 288 28.71 21.77 39.13
C VAL A 288 28.77 20.27 39.39
N THR A 289 27.72 19.72 40.01
CA THR A 289 27.51 18.27 40.08
C THR A 289 26.92 17.79 38.76
N PHE A 290 27.50 16.75 38.19
CA PHE A 290 26.99 16.01 37.04
C PHE A 290 26.48 14.64 37.51
N THR A 291 25.34 14.20 36.98
CA THR A 291 24.72 12.91 37.30
C THR A 291 24.27 12.23 36.02
N ASP A 292 24.87 11.07 35.73
CA ASP A 292 24.52 10.19 34.61
C ASP A 292 23.08 9.68 34.75
N CYS A 293 22.34 9.73 33.63
CA CYS A 293 20.98 9.22 33.48
C CYS A 293 20.86 8.33 32.22
N SER A 294 21.99 7.93 31.63
CA SER A 294 22.05 7.23 30.36
C SER A 294 21.40 5.85 30.41
N GLN A 295 20.78 5.44 29.29
CA GLN A 295 20.12 4.14 29.17
C GLN A 295 20.91 3.22 28.23
N ASN A 296 20.86 1.92 28.48
CA ASN A 296 21.51 0.88 27.67
C ASN A 296 23.05 1.04 27.52
N ALA A 297 23.68 1.82 28.40
CA ALA A 297 25.12 2.05 28.43
C ALA A 297 25.81 1.06 29.40
N THR A 298 26.93 0.49 28.98
CA THR A 298 27.81 -0.32 29.84
C THR A 298 28.98 0.49 30.40
N SER A 299 29.31 1.63 29.77
CA SER A 299 30.31 2.58 30.25
C SER A 299 30.02 4.00 29.76
N ARG A 300 30.77 4.97 30.28
CA ARG A 300 30.59 6.40 30.01
C ARG A 300 31.92 7.15 30.08
N SER A 301 31.97 8.29 29.40
CA SER A 301 33.09 9.23 29.44
C SER A 301 32.54 10.65 29.49
N TRP A 302 33.02 11.44 30.44
CA TRP A 302 32.70 12.86 30.58
C TRP A 302 33.86 13.71 30.08
N ASP A 303 33.57 14.67 29.24
CA ASP A 303 34.46 15.75 28.81
C ASP A 303 33.68 17.04 29.07
N VAL A 304 33.90 17.67 30.23
CA VAL A 304 33.01 18.74 30.74
C VAL A 304 33.39 20.14 30.25
N ASN A 305 34.49 20.25 29.52
CA ASN A 305 34.95 21.48 28.88
C ASN A 305 34.94 21.39 27.33
N ASN A 306 34.81 20.17 26.78
CA ASN A 306 34.89 19.78 25.37
C ASN A 306 36.26 20.07 24.73
N ASP A 307 37.35 19.77 25.45
CA ASP A 307 38.73 19.85 24.96
C ASP A 307 39.22 18.55 24.30
N GLY A 308 38.45 17.47 24.37
CA GLY A 308 38.78 16.15 23.82
C GLY A 308 39.46 15.20 24.81
N VAL A 309 39.68 15.63 26.06
CA VAL A 309 40.18 14.80 27.16
C VAL A 309 39.04 14.44 28.10
N ALA A 310 39.02 13.19 28.58
CA ALA A 310 38.02 12.75 29.56
C ALA A 310 38.38 13.25 30.98
N ASP A 311 37.51 14.06 31.58
CA ASP A 311 37.61 14.49 32.97
C ASP A 311 37.17 13.41 33.98
N SER A 312 36.22 12.53 33.60
CA SER A 312 35.62 11.56 34.51
C SER A 312 34.96 10.37 33.79
N THR A 313 34.79 9.25 34.50
CA THR A 313 33.96 8.10 34.11
C THR A 313 32.93 7.72 35.19
N GLU A 314 32.84 8.52 36.26
CA GLU A 314 31.95 8.27 37.39
C GLU A 314 30.48 8.49 37.05
N ALA A 315 29.58 7.81 37.78
CA ALA A 315 28.14 8.02 37.62
C ALA A 315 27.70 9.41 38.12
N ILE A 316 28.35 9.88 39.19
CA ILE A 316 28.11 11.18 39.81
C ILE A 316 29.46 11.76 40.22
N PHE A 317 29.74 12.99 39.83
CA PHE A 317 30.94 13.72 40.27
C PHE A 317 30.69 15.24 40.28
N VAL A 318 31.61 15.99 40.86
CA VAL A 318 31.59 17.45 40.90
C VAL A 318 32.79 17.98 40.13
N TYR A 319 32.57 18.95 39.24
CA TYR A 319 33.63 19.68 38.56
C TYR A 319 33.61 21.15 38.94
N GLU A 320 34.78 21.77 39.10
CA GLU A 320 34.89 23.21 39.39
C GLU A 320 35.43 23.98 38.18
N TYR A 321 34.59 24.82 37.60
CA TYR A 321 35.00 25.79 36.60
C TYR A 321 35.65 27.00 37.27
N ALA A 322 36.97 26.97 37.39
CA ALA A 322 37.76 28.00 38.08
C ALA A 322 37.78 29.37 37.37
N SER A 323 37.50 29.40 36.06
CA SER A 323 37.53 30.62 35.23
C SER A 323 36.17 30.94 34.63
N ALA A 324 35.96 32.22 34.33
CA ALA A 324 34.80 32.65 33.56
C ALA A 324 34.95 32.26 32.08
N GLY A 325 33.90 31.72 31.50
CA GLY A 325 33.88 31.15 30.17
C GLY A 325 32.51 30.56 29.83
N THR A 326 32.37 30.04 28.61
CA THR A 326 31.25 29.19 28.21
C THR A 326 31.82 27.83 27.88
N TYR A 327 31.46 26.82 28.68
CA TYR A 327 31.98 25.47 28.57
C TYR A 327 30.90 24.56 27.98
N THR A 328 31.30 23.64 27.12
CA THR A 328 30.41 22.57 26.66
C THR A 328 30.70 21.35 27.50
N ALA A 329 29.74 20.90 28.29
CA ALA A 329 29.88 19.62 28.97
C ALA A 329 29.25 18.51 28.13
N ASN A 330 30.03 17.49 27.83
CA ASN A 330 29.72 16.38 26.95
C ASN A 330 29.77 15.06 27.71
N LEU A 331 28.66 14.32 27.70
CA LEU A 331 28.61 12.93 28.15
C LEU A 331 28.55 12.03 26.93
N THR A 332 29.52 11.12 26.81
CA THR A 332 29.48 10.02 25.84
C THR A 332 29.16 8.72 26.57
N ALA A 333 28.00 8.14 26.26
CA ALA A 333 27.54 6.84 26.72
C ALA A 333 27.94 5.76 25.71
N ILE A 334 28.34 4.58 26.18
CA ILE A 334 29.01 3.55 25.40
C ILE A 334 28.41 2.18 25.71
N ASN A 335 28.17 1.35 24.69
CA ASN A 335 27.94 -0.09 24.85
C ASN A 335 28.62 -0.90 23.73
N ALA A 336 28.45 -2.22 23.73
CA ALA A 336 29.06 -3.11 22.73
C ALA A 336 28.62 -2.85 21.28
N ASN A 337 27.49 -2.17 21.08
CA ASN A 337 26.91 -1.87 19.76
C ASN A 337 27.27 -0.47 19.25
N GLY A 338 27.91 0.39 20.07
CA GLY A 338 28.33 1.72 19.68
C GLY A 338 28.27 2.76 20.80
N THR A 339 28.23 4.03 20.40
CA THR A 339 28.23 5.18 21.32
C THR A 339 27.12 6.17 20.98
N ASN A 340 26.76 6.98 21.97
CA ASN A 340 25.86 8.11 21.83
C ASN A 340 26.34 9.23 22.76
N SER A 341 26.09 10.49 22.42
CA SER A 341 26.57 11.62 23.22
C SER A 341 25.50 12.69 23.40
N LYS A 342 25.49 13.31 24.57
CA LYS A 342 24.62 14.45 24.92
C LYS A 342 25.50 15.59 25.42
N THR A 343 25.15 16.83 25.07
CA THR A 343 25.86 18.03 25.53
C THR A 343 24.95 19.03 26.24
N VAL A 344 25.53 19.83 27.15
CA VAL A 344 24.91 21.01 27.76
C VAL A 344 25.92 22.15 27.82
N GLN A 345 25.45 23.40 27.82
CA GLN A 345 26.30 24.57 28.03
C GLN A 345 26.33 24.93 29.52
N ILE A 346 27.52 25.17 30.07
CA ILE A 346 27.75 25.75 31.39
C ILE A 346 28.31 27.16 31.22
N ILE A 347 27.58 28.18 31.69
CA ILE A 347 27.97 29.59 31.55
C ILE A 347 28.54 30.10 32.87
N VAL A 348 29.82 30.44 32.88
CA VAL A 348 30.53 30.89 34.07
C VAL A 348 30.91 32.35 33.91
N ASP A 349 30.30 33.23 34.69
CA ASP A 349 30.54 34.66 34.66
C ASP A 349 31.64 35.09 35.65
N ARG A 350 32.24 36.25 35.42
CA ARG A 350 33.10 36.90 36.42
C ARG A 350 32.23 37.53 37.50
N ARG A 351 32.60 37.38 38.78
CA ARG A 351 32.02 38.20 39.86
C ARG A 351 32.36 39.67 39.60
N SER A 352 31.39 40.45 39.14
CA SER A 352 31.57 41.90 38.99
C SER A 352 31.50 42.57 40.35
N SER A 353 32.65 43.03 40.85
CA SER A 353 32.68 44.00 41.94
C SER A 353 32.29 45.38 41.39
N GLY A 354 31.00 45.71 41.49
CA GLY A 354 30.47 47.08 41.38
C GLY A 354 30.89 47.87 40.12
N GLY A 355 30.25 47.61 38.98
CA GLY A 355 30.45 48.41 37.77
C GLY A 355 29.23 48.36 36.85
N SER A 356 28.41 49.41 36.86
CA SER A 356 27.28 49.56 35.94
C SER A 356 27.78 49.95 34.54
N SER A 357 28.04 48.96 33.68
CA SER A 357 28.30 49.19 32.25
C SER A 357 27.13 48.72 31.40
N HIS A 358 26.53 49.66 30.67
CA HIS A 358 25.50 49.34 29.68
C HIS A 358 26.14 48.58 28.51
N SER A 359 25.89 47.27 28.41
CA SER A 359 26.17 46.52 27.19
C SER A 359 24.98 46.66 26.25
N SER A 360 25.10 47.55 25.26
CA SER A 360 24.13 47.74 24.18
C SER A 360 24.19 46.61 23.15
N GLY A 361 24.00 45.37 23.60
CA GLY A 361 23.69 44.24 22.74
C GLY A 361 22.30 44.42 22.13
N GLY A 362 22.22 45.18 21.04
CA GLY A 362 20.97 45.57 20.40
C GLY A 362 20.24 44.38 19.80
N GLY A 363 19.42 43.69 20.61
CA GLY A 363 18.36 42.81 20.13
C GLY A 363 17.12 43.65 19.82
N GLY A 364 16.60 43.53 18.60
CA GLY A 364 15.32 44.12 18.25
C GLY A 364 14.22 43.57 19.16
N GLY A 365 13.57 44.43 19.94
CA GLY A 365 12.40 44.05 20.72
C GLY A 365 11.27 43.63 19.78
N SER A 366 10.50 42.60 20.14
CA SER A 366 9.35 42.21 19.34
C SER A 366 8.36 43.38 19.23
N PRO A 367 7.89 43.74 18.03
CA PRO A 367 6.84 44.73 17.85
C PRO A 367 5.45 44.23 18.30
N GLU A 368 5.32 42.95 18.68
CA GLU A 368 4.09 42.40 19.24
C GLU A 368 3.90 42.86 20.70
N PRO A 369 2.72 43.36 21.09
CA PRO A 369 2.45 43.68 22.49
C PRO A 369 2.56 42.44 23.37
N ALA A 370 3.26 42.56 24.50
CA ALA A 370 3.45 41.47 25.46
C ALA A 370 2.13 40.85 25.98
N THR A 371 1.01 41.59 25.91
CA THR A 371 -0.33 41.08 26.23
C THR A 371 -0.83 40.01 25.27
N ASN A 372 -0.45 40.07 23.99
CA ASN A 372 -0.84 39.12 22.95
C ASN A 372 0.11 37.90 22.84
N VAL A 373 1.33 37.98 23.36
CA VAL A 373 2.25 36.83 23.43
C VAL A 373 1.70 35.83 24.46
N LYS A 374 1.49 34.57 24.02
CA LYS A 374 1.07 33.44 24.88
C LYS A 374 2.28 32.87 25.62
N VAL A 375 3.36 32.65 24.87
CA VAL A 375 4.65 32.11 25.34
C VAL A 375 5.71 32.42 24.31
N LYS A 376 6.96 32.59 24.76
CA LYS A 376 8.12 32.77 23.87
C LYS A 376 9.28 31.90 24.29
N GLU A 377 10.06 31.47 23.32
CA GLU A 377 11.31 30.76 23.53
C GLU A 377 12.44 31.42 22.72
N LEU A 378 13.66 31.36 23.25
CA LEU A 378 14.84 31.96 22.65
C LEU A 378 15.90 30.89 22.45
N SER A 379 16.62 31.00 21.33
CA SER A 379 17.75 30.16 20.97
C SER A 379 18.90 31.04 20.49
N GLN A 380 20.15 30.63 20.72
CA GLN A 380 21.33 31.37 20.27
C GLN A 380 22.26 30.45 19.49
N ALA A 381 22.79 30.96 18.38
CA ALA A 381 23.79 30.27 17.55
C ALA A 381 24.77 31.29 16.96
N PHE A 382 25.96 30.82 16.58
CA PHE A 382 26.96 31.67 15.92
C PHE A 382 26.86 31.48 14.40
N ILE A 383 26.63 32.56 13.66
CA ILE A 383 26.41 32.52 12.22
C ILE A 383 27.69 32.91 11.47
N THR A 384 28.22 31.98 10.67
CA THR A 384 29.30 32.18 9.71
C THR A 384 28.81 32.00 8.27
N ASN A 385 29.43 32.71 7.32
CA ASN A 385 29.15 32.55 5.89
C ASN A 385 29.41 31.11 5.43
N GLY A 386 28.56 30.59 4.54
CA GLY A 386 28.71 29.29 3.88
C GLY A 386 28.46 28.07 4.75
N ASN A 387 28.00 28.25 6.00
CA ASN A 387 27.71 27.15 6.92
C ASN A 387 26.21 27.09 7.26
N PRO A 388 25.63 25.87 7.34
CA PRO A 388 24.30 25.69 7.91
C PRO A 388 24.27 26.11 9.38
N VAL A 389 23.24 26.84 9.79
CA VAL A 389 22.97 27.14 11.20
C VAL A 389 21.62 26.53 11.61
N LYS A 390 21.56 26.01 12.83
CA LYS A 390 20.35 25.46 13.43
C LYS A 390 20.10 26.07 14.81
N PHE A 391 18.89 26.57 15.02
CA PHE A 391 18.39 27.10 16.28
C PHE A 391 17.39 26.09 16.85
N ASN A 392 17.77 25.38 17.92
CA ASN A 392 16.90 24.44 18.61
C ASN A 392 16.17 25.13 19.77
N PHE A 393 14.92 24.72 20.04
CA PHE A 393 14.06 25.21 21.12
C PHE A 393 13.77 24.06 22.10
N PRO A 394 14.75 23.68 22.96
CA PRO A 394 14.69 22.44 23.74
C PRO A 394 13.68 22.48 24.88
N LYS A 395 13.18 23.66 25.29
CA LYS A 395 12.14 23.75 26.33
C LYS A 395 10.77 23.35 25.79
N ASN A 396 10.63 23.17 24.47
CA ASN A 396 9.40 22.73 23.82
C ASN A 396 8.19 23.61 24.15
N ALA A 397 8.42 24.88 24.50
CA ALA A 397 7.42 25.78 25.06
C ALA A 397 6.52 26.41 23.99
N THR A 398 6.96 26.36 22.73
CA THR A 398 6.18 26.78 21.55
C THR A 398 5.88 25.58 20.65
N ALA A 399 5.09 25.80 19.59
CA ALA A 399 4.90 24.79 18.54
C ALA A 399 6.16 24.53 17.69
N VAL A 400 7.15 25.43 17.68
CA VAL A 400 8.38 25.29 16.88
C VAL A 400 9.45 24.55 17.69
N LEU A 401 10.03 23.50 17.10
CA LEU A 401 11.12 22.71 17.70
C LEU A 401 12.50 23.23 17.30
N TYR A 402 12.66 23.55 16.02
CA TYR A 402 13.86 24.17 15.50
C TYR A 402 13.56 24.96 14.24
N LEU A 403 14.48 25.85 13.90
CA LEU A 403 14.65 26.34 12.55
C LEU A 403 16.10 26.20 12.11
N SER A 404 16.33 26.05 10.82
CA SER A 404 17.65 25.98 10.21
C SER A 404 17.69 26.76 8.91
N PHE A 405 18.88 27.18 8.47
CA PHE A 405 19.12 27.79 7.17
C PHE A 405 20.62 27.84 6.88
N ASP A 406 20.97 27.96 5.60
CA ASP A 406 22.34 28.24 5.17
C ASP A 406 22.54 29.75 5.08
N SER A 407 23.63 30.25 5.68
CA SER A 407 23.90 31.69 5.70
C SER A 407 24.84 32.15 4.59
N LYS A 408 24.43 33.20 3.88
CA LYS A 408 25.24 33.87 2.85
C LYS A 408 26.19 34.93 3.43
N LYS A 409 26.20 35.15 4.75
CA LYS A 409 27.01 36.19 5.45
C LYS A 409 27.34 35.84 6.90
N THR A 410 28.56 36.14 7.34
CA THR A 410 28.91 36.06 8.77
C THR A 410 28.22 37.18 9.55
N VAL A 411 27.54 36.84 10.65
CA VAL A 411 26.89 37.80 11.58
C VAL A 411 27.34 37.58 13.03
N GLY A 412 27.99 36.44 13.33
CA GLY A 412 28.42 36.10 14.68
C GLY A 412 27.27 35.65 15.58
N LYS A 413 27.40 35.87 16.89
CA LYS A 413 26.44 35.41 17.90
C LYS A 413 25.08 36.06 17.68
N THR A 414 24.14 35.27 17.19
CA THR A 414 22.79 35.68 16.82
C THR A 414 21.78 35.07 17.77
N THR A 415 20.77 35.85 18.17
CA THR A 415 19.64 35.36 18.97
C THR A 415 18.42 35.22 18.06
N THR A 416 17.73 34.10 18.19
CA THR A 416 16.45 33.83 17.55
C THR A 416 15.37 33.76 18.62
N ILE A 417 14.22 34.37 18.35
CA ILE A 417 13.04 34.39 19.22
C ILE A 417 11.87 33.78 18.45
N VAL A 418 11.19 32.82 19.05
CA VAL A 418 9.88 32.35 18.61
C VAL A 418 8.85 32.77 19.64
N GLU A 419 7.79 33.44 19.19
CA GLU A 419 6.65 33.83 20.01
C GLU A 419 5.41 33.12 19.48
N MET A 420 4.74 32.33 20.32
CA MET A 420 3.40 31.84 20.04
C MET A 420 2.40 32.85 20.62
N LEU A 421 1.41 33.25 19.83
CA LEU A 421 0.47 34.31 20.19
C LEU A 421 -0.87 33.74 20.70
N LYS A 422 -1.61 34.56 21.45
CA LYS A 422 -2.97 34.26 21.92
C LYS A 422 -3.99 34.51 20.81
N ASN A 423 -3.78 35.58 20.04
CA ASN A 423 -4.59 35.98 18.90
C ASN A 423 -3.67 36.32 17.72
N LYS A 424 -4.29 36.61 16.58
CA LYS A 424 -3.68 37.21 15.38
C LYS A 424 -2.70 38.34 15.74
N SER A 425 -1.58 38.41 15.03
CA SER A 425 -0.54 39.44 15.24
C SER A 425 -1.05 40.82 14.84
N LYS A 426 -0.59 41.88 15.51
CA LYS A 426 -0.77 43.25 15.03
C LYS A 426 -0.08 43.52 13.67
N LEU A 427 0.88 42.69 13.28
CA LEU A 427 1.58 42.77 12.00
C LEU A 427 0.79 42.14 10.84
N THR A 428 -0.18 41.28 11.14
CA THR A 428 -0.97 40.52 10.16
C THR A 428 -2.44 40.94 10.23
N PRO A 429 -2.86 42.05 9.56
CA PRO A 429 -4.25 42.50 9.56
C PRO A 429 -5.23 41.52 8.88
N GLU A 430 -4.74 40.58 8.08
CA GLU A 430 -5.53 39.55 7.39
C GLU A 430 -5.45 38.20 8.11
N THR A 431 -6.49 37.38 7.98
CA THR A 431 -6.55 36.02 8.55
C THR A 431 -6.21 35.04 7.42
N PRO A 432 -5.35 34.03 7.65
CA PRO A 432 -5.07 33.00 6.63
C PRO A 432 -6.29 32.09 6.42
N GLU A 433 -6.31 31.36 5.32
CA GLU A 433 -7.33 30.36 5.03
C GLU A 433 -7.14 29.09 5.90
N GLY A 434 -8.25 28.38 6.15
CA GLY A 434 -8.31 27.22 7.05
C GLY A 434 -8.55 27.56 8.52
N GLU A 435 -8.70 26.53 9.36
CA GLU A 435 -8.77 26.66 10.82
C GLU A 435 -7.35 26.89 11.37
N VAL A 436 -7.16 27.97 12.12
CA VAL A 436 -5.84 28.34 12.67
C VAL A 436 -5.53 27.53 13.93
N TYR A 437 -4.41 26.81 13.93
CA TYR A 437 -3.86 26.18 15.14
C TYR A 437 -3.13 27.22 16.00
N ASN A 438 -2.09 27.86 15.47
CA ASN A 438 -1.32 28.90 16.16
C ASN A 438 -0.86 30.01 15.21
N TYR A 439 -0.90 31.26 15.70
CA TYR A 439 -0.13 32.37 15.15
C TYR A 439 1.26 32.40 15.81
N LEU A 440 2.29 32.64 15.01
CA LEU A 440 3.69 32.63 15.42
C LEU A 440 4.40 33.90 14.91
N ASN A 441 5.26 34.51 15.71
CA ASN A 441 6.28 35.44 15.22
C ASN A 441 7.65 34.77 15.36
N ILE A 442 8.43 34.74 14.28
CA ILE A 442 9.78 34.18 14.27
C ILE A 442 10.78 35.27 13.88
N TRP A 443 11.69 35.60 14.79
CA TRP A 443 12.70 36.64 14.64
C TRP A 443 14.09 36.01 14.71
N VAL A 444 14.92 36.20 13.68
CA VAL A 444 16.30 35.69 13.64
C VAL A 444 17.26 36.87 13.54
N GLY A 445 17.94 37.18 14.64
CA GLY A 445 18.85 38.31 14.73
C GLY A 445 18.15 39.66 14.61
N ASN A 446 18.88 40.65 14.06
CA ASN A 446 18.33 41.99 13.86
C ASN A 446 17.44 42.06 12.62
N SER A 447 16.44 42.93 12.67
CA SER A 447 15.39 43.09 11.67
C SER A 447 15.96 43.18 10.24
N GLY A 448 15.48 42.33 9.34
CA GLY A 448 15.88 42.31 7.93
C GLY A 448 17.07 41.41 7.59
N TYR A 449 17.77 40.83 8.59
CA TYR A 449 18.84 39.86 8.29
C TYR A 449 18.29 38.60 7.59
N ALA A 450 17.42 37.83 8.24
CA ALA A 450 17.04 36.49 7.78
C ALA A 450 15.95 36.50 6.68
N THR A 451 16.34 37.03 5.53
CA THR A 451 15.58 37.17 4.29
C THR A 451 16.30 36.44 3.15
N GLU A 452 15.60 36.12 2.06
CA GLU A 452 16.10 35.43 0.85
C GLU A 452 17.46 35.95 0.34
N LYS A 453 17.71 37.26 0.53
CA LYS A 453 18.95 37.94 0.16
C LYS A 453 20.19 37.50 0.97
N ASN A 454 20.01 37.03 2.20
CA ASN A 454 21.11 36.68 3.12
C ASN A 454 21.08 35.23 3.60
N ILE A 455 20.00 34.47 3.34
CA ILE A 455 19.88 33.04 3.69
C ILE A 455 19.37 32.21 2.52
N GLU A 456 19.51 30.90 2.60
CA GLU A 456 18.86 29.91 1.74
C GLU A 456 18.57 28.61 2.51
N ASN A 457 17.87 27.67 1.86
CA ASN A 457 17.50 26.36 2.43
C ASN A 457 16.88 26.45 3.84
N ALA A 458 16.10 27.51 4.08
CA ALA A 458 15.57 27.79 5.41
C ALA A 458 14.35 26.92 5.70
N VAL A 459 14.33 26.29 6.86
CA VAL A 459 13.31 25.31 7.27
C VAL A 459 12.80 25.66 8.67
N VAL A 460 11.48 25.56 8.86
CA VAL A 460 10.82 25.57 10.18
C VAL A 460 10.33 24.15 10.46
N CYS A 461 10.68 23.60 11.63
CA CYS A 461 10.14 22.35 12.14
C CYS A 461 9.20 22.64 13.32
N PHE A 462 7.97 22.14 13.24
CA PHE A 462 6.92 22.42 14.21
C PHE A 462 6.06 21.18 14.50
N LYS A 463 5.28 21.25 15.59
CA LYS A 463 4.38 20.18 16.05
C LYS A 463 2.95 20.66 16.26
N ILE A 464 2.01 19.77 16.00
CA ILE A 464 0.56 19.96 16.20
C ILE A 464 0.04 18.90 17.16
N GLU A 465 -0.81 19.28 18.12
CA GLU A 465 -1.46 18.31 19.02
C GLU A 465 -2.52 17.50 18.26
N LYS A 466 -2.43 16.16 18.33
CA LYS A 466 -3.40 15.24 17.73
C LYS A 466 -4.83 15.49 18.22
N ALA A 467 -4.96 15.93 19.47
CA ALA A 467 -6.24 16.32 20.06
C ALA A 467 -6.91 17.51 19.34
N TRP A 468 -6.14 18.51 18.87
CA TRP A 468 -6.71 19.65 18.13
C TRP A 468 -7.23 19.24 16.76
N MET A 469 -6.48 18.42 16.02
CA MET A 469 -6.94 17.92 14.71
C MET A 469 -8.22 17.09 14.85
N LYS A 470 -8.31 16.25 15.89
CA LYS A 470 -9.52 15.47 16.20
C LYS A 470 -10.71 16.34 16.63
N ASP A 471 -10.51 17.32 17.50
CA ASP A 471 -11.54 18.27 17.96
C ASP A 471 -12.12 19.10 16.81
N LYS A 472 -11.24 19.57 15.92
CA LYS A 472 -11.61 20.46 14.81
C LYS A 472 -11.97 19.74 13.51
N GLY A 473 -11.81 18.42 13.45
CA GLY A 473 -12.07 17.60 12.27
C GLY A 473 -11.14 17.94 11.10
N ILE A 474 -9.86 18.15 11.39
CA ILE A 474 -8.84 18.60 10.43
C ILE A 474 -8.28 17.40 9.68
N ASP A 475 -8.20 17.51 8.35
CA ASP A 475 -7.45 16.53 7.55
C ASP A 475 -5.95 16.73 7.75
N GLN A 476 -5.25 15.67 8.11
CA GLN A 476 -3.79 15.63 8.25
C GLN A 476 -3.07 16.08 6.97
N SER A 477 -3.61 15.81 5.78
CA SER A 477 -2.96 16.19 4.51
C SER A 477 -3.01 17.70 4.25
N SER A 478 -3.98 18.40 4.86
CA SER A 478 -4.23 19.84 4.67
C SER A 478 -3.36 20.77 5.53
N ILE A 479 -2.43 20.24 6.33
CA ILE A 479 -1.60 21.04 7.25
C ILE A 479 -0.62 21.92 6.46
N ILE A 480 -0.75 23.24 6.62
CA ILE A 480 0.04 24.25 5.91
C ILE A 480 0.69 25.23 6.90
N LEU A 481 1.94 25.63 6.61
CA LEU A 481 2.57 26.76 7.28
C LEU A 481 2.42 28.02 6.41
N ASN A 482 1.56 28.94 6.81
CA ASN A 482 1.37 30.20 6.09
C ASN A 482 2.40 31.22 6.54
N ARG A 483 3.10 31.85 5.60
CA ARG A 483 4.03 32.96 5.84
C ARG A 483 3.39 34.28 5.45
N TYR A 484 3.36 35.25 6.36
CA TYR A 484 2.94 36.60 6.02
C TYR A 484 4.11 37.40 5.43
N SER A 485 3.96 37.84 4.19
CA SER A 485 4.92 38.70 3.48
C SER A 485 4.22 39.46 2.35
N ASP A 486 4.74 40.64 2.00
CA ASP A 486 4.19 41.51 0.95
C ASP A 486 2.70 41.85 1.14
N LYS A 487 2.31 41.99 2.42
CA LYS A 487 0.95 42.27 2.91
C LYS A 487 -0.09 41.18 2.64
N LYS A 488 0.32 39.93 2.39
CA LYS A 488 -0.57 38.78 2.21
C LYS A 488 -0.03 37.54 2.91
N TRP A 489 -0.91 36.55 3.13
CA TRP A 489 -0.50 35.20 3.48
C TRP A 489 -0.04 34.43 2.24
N ASN A 490 1.05 33.69 2.37
CA ASN A 490 1.61 32.84 1.33
C ASN A 490 1.74 31.42 1.92
N PRO A 491 1.01 30.42 1.40
CA PRO A 491 1.07 29.07 1.93
C PRO A 491 2.42 28.42 1.59
N LEU A 492 3.04 27.77 2.58
CA LEU A 492 4.24 26.95 2.39
C LEU A 492 3.84 25.48 2.60
N PRO A 493 4.02 24.61 1.59
CA PRO A 493 3.75 23.18 1.71
C PRO A 493 4.53 22.57 2.88
N THR A 494 3.91 21.63 3.58
CA THR A 494 4.54 20.92 4.69
C THR A 494 4.87 19.49 4.31
N LYS A 495 5.90 18.93 4.94
CA LYS A 495 6.24 17.51 4.89
C LYS A 495 6.00 16.95 6.29
N HIS A 496 5.13 15.95 6.41
CA HIS A 496 5.05 15.14 7.63
C HIS A 496 6.39 14.44 7.86
N SER A 497 6.84 14.35 9.12
CA SER A 497 8.18 13.89 9.46
C SER A 497 8.21 12.74 10.47
N LYS A 498 7.38 12.79 11.51
CA LYS A 498 7.18 11.72 12.49
C LYS A 498 5.98 12.02 13.39
N ASP A 499 5.67 11.07 14.24
CA ASP A 499 4.64 11.13 15.28
C ASP A 499 5.20 10.79 16.66
N ASP A 500 4.50 11.23 17.71
CA ASP A 500 4.49 10.60 19.03
C ASP A 500 3.04 10.42 19.52
N GLU A 501 2.85 10.01 20.77
CA GLU A 501 1.51 9.79 21.37
C GLU A 501 0.61 11.03 21.35
N LYS A 502 1.20 12.24 21.47
CA LYS A 502 0.46 13.50 21.63
C LYS A 502 0.54 14.41 20.41
N TYR A 503 1.65 14.35 19.67
CA TYR A 503 2.00 15.30 18.62
C TYR A 503 2.24 14.64 17.25
N MET A 504 1.96 15.39 16.19
CA MET A 504 2.46 15.15 14.84
C MET A 504 3.47 16.24 14.47
N TYR A 505 4.53 15.87 13.76
CA TYR A 505 5.65 16.74 13.46
C TYR A 505 5.77 17.03 11.96
N PHE A 506 5.91 18.30 11.62
CA PHE A 506 5.95 18.80 10.24
C PHE A 506 7.18 19.68 10.01
N THR A 507 7.71 19.66 8.79
CA THR A 507 8.70 20.62 8.31
C THR A 507 8.14 21.42 7.12
N ALA A 508 8.51 22.68 7.03
CA ALA A 508 8.21 23.54 5.88
C ALA A 508 9.45 24.35 5.50
N GLU A 509 9.75 24.37 4.21
CA GLU A 509 10.77 25.26 3.63
C GLU A 509 10.19 26.67 3.52
N THR A 510 10.98 27.70 3.84
CA THR A 510 10.55 29.09 3.84
C THR A 510 11.59 30.00 3.17
N PRO A 511 11.19 31.03 2.40
CA PRO A 511 12.13 32.03 1.88
C PRO A 511 12.80 32.89 2.98
N GLY A 512 12.20 32.99 4.16
CA GLY A 512 12.75 33.78 5.27
C GLY A 512 11.79 33.87 6.45
N PHE A 513 12.20 34.54 7.52
CA PHE A 513 11.41 34.57 8.76
C PHE A 513 10.60 35.87 8.88
N SER A 514 9.33 35.72 9.24
CA SER A 514 8.33 36.79 9.41
C SER A 514 7.23 36.24 10.35
N PRO A 515 6.06 36.89 10.49
CA PRO A 515 4.91 36.25 11.11
C PRO A 515 4.43 35.04 10.29
N PHE A 516 4.10 33.95 10.99
CA PHE A 516 3.55 32.73 10.42
C PHE A 516 2.22 32.35 11.07
N ALA A 517 1.45 31.49 10.42
CA ALA A 517 0.29 30.82 10.99
C ALA A 517 0.24 29.36 10.53
N ILE A 518 0.10 28.44 11.47
CA ILE A 518 -0.16 27.03 11.18
C ILE A 518 -1.68 26.88 10.99
N THR A 519 -2.11 26.37 9.84
CA THR A 519 -3.54 26.11 9.55
C THR A 519 -3.76 24.69 9.04
N GLY A 520 -5.01 24.26 9.06
CA GLY A 520 -5.48 23.06 8.39
C GLY A 520 -6.93 23.23 7.95
N GLU A 521 -7.35 22.46 6.96
CA GLU A 521 -8.72 22.40 6.46
C GLU A 521 -9.49 21.27 7.11
N LYS A 522 -10.82 21.42 7.17
CA LYS A 522 -11.69 20.38 7.74
C LYS A 522 -11.86 19.28 6.71
N THR A 523 -11.78 18.02 7.16
CA THR A 523 -12.16 16.88 6.33
C THR A 523 -13.56 17.13 5.78
N ALA A 524 -13.69 17.16 4.45
CA ALA A 524 -14.98 17.32 3.82
C ALA A 524 -15.88 16.17 4.30
N LYS A 525 -16.93 16.49 5.04
CA LYS A 525 -18.02 15.54 5.23
C LYS A 525 -18.63 15.35 3.86
N GLU A 526 -18.54 14.13 3.33
CA GLU A 526 -19.39 13.74 2.23
C GLU A 526 -20.83 14.01 2.66
N THR A 527 -21.45 14.98 2.01
CA THR A 527 -22.88 15.19 2.11
C THR A 527 -23.49 13.98 1.44
N VAL A 528 -23.90 12.98 2.24
CA VAL A 528 -24.77 11.91 1.76
C VAL A 528 -26.03 12.59 1.27
N THR A 529 -26.08 12.83 -0.05
CA THR A 529 -27.27 13.30 -0.72
C THR A 529 -28.26 12.15 -0.64
N GLU A 530 -29.20 12.27 0.28
CA GLU A 530 -30.32 11.36 0.41
C GLU A 530 -31.04 11.35 -0.94
N ILE A 531 -30.91 10.23 -1.67
CA ILE A 531 -31.50 10.06 -2.99
C ILE A 531 -33.01 9.91 -2.77
N LEU A 532 -33.72 11.04 -2.85
CA LEU A 532 -35.15 11.06 -3.11
C LEU A 532 -35.39 10.27 -4.40
N PRO A 533 -36.22 9.22 -4.39
CA PRO A 533 -36.58 8.53 -5.61
C PRO A 533 -37.39 9.48 -6.50
N GLU A 534 -36.96 9.66 -7.76
CA GLU A 534 -37.74 10.39 -8.76
C GLU A 534 -39.04 9.64 -9.09
N PRO A 535 -40.12 10.36 -9.46
CA PRO A 535 -41.43 9.78 -9.61
C PRO A 535 -41.58 9.02 -10.93
N ASP A 536 -41.88 7.73 -10.84
CA ASP A 536 -42.25 6.94 -12.00
C ASP A 536 -43.62 7.43 -12.54
N THR A 537 -43.71 7.68 -13.85
CA THR A 537 -44.95 8.17 -14.47
C THR A 537 -45.32 7.40 -15.74
N GLN A 538 -46.49 6.76 -15.64
CA GLN A 538 -47.40 6.35 -16.73
C GLN A 538 -47.04 5.07 -17.52
N ASP A 539 -47.62 3.97 -17.03
CA ASP A 539 -48.66 3.19 -17.72
C ASP A 539 -48.66 3.17 -19.26
N LEU A 540 -48.69 1.95 -19.83
CA LEU A 540 -49.77 1.51 -20.75
C LEU A 540 -49.77 -0.03 -20.87
N GLU A 541 -50.86 -0.67 -20.42
CA GLU A 541 -51.56 -1.88 -20.95
C GLU A 541 -50.75 -3.18 -21.29
N GLN A 542 -51.24 -4.42 -21.09
CA GLN A 542 -52.55 -4.96 -20.67
C GLN A 542 -52.42 -6.47 -20.30
N ASN A 543 -53.36 -7.03 -19.50
CA ASN A 543 -53.74 -8.46 -19.39
C ASN A 543 -52.69 -9.45 -18.79
N ASN A 544 -52.96 -10.38 -17.87
CA ASN A 544 -54.20 -11.06 -17.51
C ASN A 544 -54.01 -12.02 -16.29
N THR A 545 -55.08 -12.21 -15.51
CA THR A 545 -55.42 -13.39 -14.64
C THR A 545 -55.12 -13.35 -13.12
N ALA A 546 -56.12 -13.82 -12.36
CA ALA A 546 -56.30 -13.93 -10.90
C ALA A 546 -55.27 -14.85 -10.18
N SER A 547 -55.14 -14.91 -8.84
CA SER A 547 -56.22 -14.90 -7.82
C SER A 547 -55.78 -14.55 -6.39
N GLU A 548 -56.67 -13.83 -5.68
CA GLU A 548 -57.06 -13.85 -4.25
C GLU A 548 -56.17 -14.41 -3.09
N VAL A 549 -56.06 -13.56 -2.04
CA VAL A 549 -56.27 -13.87 -0.59
C VAL A 549 -55.10 -14.59 0.17
N GLU A 550 -54.67 -14.23 1.40
CA GLU A 550 -55.26 -13.42 2.50
C GLU A 550 -54.23 -12.59 3.31
N GLN A 551 -54.72 -11.74 4.23
CA GLN A 551 -53.96 -11.01 5.28
C GLN A 551 -53.55 -11.96 6.43
N GLU A 552 -52.74 -11.65 7.46
CA GLU A 552 -52.72 -10.51 8.41
C GLU A 552 -51.36 -10.55 9.19
N LYS A 553 -50.57 -9.46 9.34
CA LYS A 553 -50.57 -8.47 10.46
C LYS A 553 -50.41 -9.10 11.88
N THR A 554 -49.71 -8.56 12.89
CA THR A 554 -49.19 -7.19 13.13
C THR A 554 -48.11 -7.16 14.26
N SER A 555 -47.26 -6.11 14.24
CA SER A 555 -46.81 -5.28 15.38
C SER A 555 -45.80 -5.74 16.46
N MET A 556 -44.74 -4.92 16.58
CA MET A 556 -43.95 -4.53 17.79
C MET A 556 -44.82 -3.75 18.83
N PRO A 557 -44.35 -3.14 19.96
CA PRO A 557 -43.00 -2.98 20.58
C PRO A 557 -42.97 -3.46 22.08
N GLY A 558 -41.98 -3.18 22.97
CA GLY A 558 -40.64 -2.57 22.89
C GLY A 558 -40.28 -1.71 24.14
N PHE A 559 -38.97 -1.47 24.38
CA PHE A 559 -38.31 -0.59 25.38
C PHE A 559 -38.67 -0.67 26.89
N GLU A 560 -37.65 -0.93 27.75
CA GLU A 560 -37.14 -0.02 28.81
C GLU A 560 -36.03 -0.68 29.66
N MET A 561 -35.10 0.11 30.23
CA MET A 561 -34.01 -0.35 31.11
C MET A 561 -34.36 -0.20 32.60
N ILE A 562 -34.01 -1.18 33.44
CA ILE A 562 -33.75 -0.94 34.88
C ILE A 562 -32.51 -1.73 35.35
N TYR A 563 -31.57 -1.04 35.97
CA TYR A 563 -30.47 -1.63 36.74
C TYR A 563 -30.95 -2.13 38.11
N CYS A 564 -30.47 -3.29 38.57
CA CYS A 564 -30.30 -3.49 40.01
C CYS A 564 -29.17 -4.47 40.34
N VAL A 565 -28.25 -4.03 41.19
CA VAL A 565 -27.15 -4.83 41.76
C VAL A 565 -27.68 -5.66 42.94
N ILE A 566 -27.23 -6.91 43.07
CA ILE A 566 -26.86 -7.56 44.35
C ILE A 566 -26.01 -8.79 44.00
N GLY A 567 -24.79 -8.86 44.56
CA GLY A 567 -24.00 -10.08 44.56
C GLY A 567 -24.21 -10.85 45.87
N LEU A 568 -24.15 -12.18 45.80
CA LEU A 568 -23.94 -13.02 46.99
C LEU A 568 -22.89 -14.09 46.71
N LEU A 569 -21.96 -14.19 47.65
CA LEU A 569 -20.79 -15.05 47.64
C LEU A 569 -21.10 -16.30 48.49
N GLY A 570 -20.66 -17.48 48.07
CA GLY A 570 -20.89 -18.74 48.79
C GLY A 570 -20.63 -19.95 47.88
N VAL A 571 -19.37 -20.30 47.60
CA VAL A 571 -18.59 -21.23 48.43
C VAL A 571 -19.36 -22.51 48.77
N PHE A 572 -19.10 -23.59 48.02
CA PHE A 572 -18.60 -24.81 48.68
C PHE A 572 -17.75 -25.69 47.78
N LEU A 573 -16.92 -26.50 48.43
CA LEU A 573 -15.76 -27.21 47.91
C LEU A 573 -16.08 -28.57 47.25
N TYR A 574 -15.35 -28.84 46.17
CA TYR A 574 -14.52 -30.06 46.00
C TYR A 574 -15.18 -31.44 46.08
N ARG A 575 -15.11 -32.20 44.97
CA ARG A 575 -14.89 -33.65 45.05
C ARG A 575 -14.03 -34.17 43.89
N ARG A 576 -12.90 -34.78 44.27
CA ARG A 576 -12.06 -35.64 43.44
C ARG A 576 -12.88 -36.68 42.67
N ARG A 577 -12.55 -36.88 41.40
CA ARG A 577 -11.66 -37.97 41.01
C ARG A 577 -10.81 -37.58 39.80
#